data_AF-A0A235BZX3-F1
#
_entry.id   AF-A0A235BZX3-F1
#
_cell.length_a   1.000
_cell.length_b   1.000
_cell.length_c   1.000
_cell.angle_alpha   90.00
_cell.angle_beta   90.00
_cell.angle_gamma   90.00
#
_symmetry.space_group_name_H-M   'P 1'
#
loop_
_entity.id
_entity.type
_entity.pdbx_description
1 polymer ?
#
loop_
_entity_poly.entity_id
_entity_poly.type
_entity_poly.pdbx_seq_one_letter_code
_entity_poly.pdbx_strand_id
1 'polypeptide(L)'
;MKGVIALTLVLLLLVPASAMAGEKGGCVPATLGCFLGPRIGLEYNEGKPVETTEWLRLIVIGAFINDYEAFEKNGCVGCLLEHFLGPRVGRQYDYRNVRTLEWIGLVASPIPQVIMAFEAYQGKTMTEIEQEENLRKQ
;
A
#
# COMPACT_ATOMS: atom_id res chain seq x y z
N MET A 1 -5.89 -2.46 -30.90
CA MET A 1 -5.88 -3.41 -29.77
C MET A 1 -4.53 -4.07 -29.52
N LYS A 2 -3.87 -4.71 -30.51
CA LYS A 2 -2.56 -5.37 -30.31
C LYS A 2 -1.44 -4.40 -29.84
N GLY A 3 -1.44 -3.16 -30.32
CA GLY A 3 -0.46 -2.14 -29.91
C GLY A 3 -0.67 -1.59 -28.49
N VAL A 4 -1.91 -1.56 -27.99
CA VAL A 4 -2.20 -1.09 -26.62
C VAL A 4 -1.77 -2.13 -25.60
N ILE A 5 -2.02 -3.42 -25.89
CA ILE A 5 -1.59 -4.55 -25.05
C ILE A 5 -0.06 -4.66 -25.03
N ALA A 6 0.61 -4.49 -26.16
CA ALA A 6 2.08 -4.48 -26.21
C ALA A 6 2.67 -3.29 -25.44
N LEU A 7 2.05 -2.11 -25.50
CA LEU A 7 2.49 -0.94 -24.75
C LEU A 7 2.30 -1.11 -23.24
N THR A 8 1.21 -1.76 -22.80
CA THR A 8 1.01 -2.08 -21.38
C THR A 8 2.00 -3.14 -20.89
N LEU A 9 2.26 -4.18 -21.70
CA LEU A 9 3.22 -5.23 -21.36
C LEU A 9 4.67 -4.69 -21.29
N VAL A 10 5.03 -3.76 -22.16
CA VAL A 10 6.35 -3.11 -22.18
C VAL A 10 6.52 -2.13 -21.00
N LEU A 11 5.45 -1.41 -20.62
CA LEU A 11 5.46 -0.61 -19.39
C LEU A 11 5.58 -1.45 -18.11
N LEU A 12 5.01 -2.66 -18.10
CA LEU A 12 5.14 -3.63 -17.00
C LEU A 12 6.54 -4.27 -16.92
N LEU A 13 7.28 -4.34 -18.03
CA LEU A 13 8.61 -4.97 -18.09
C LEU A 13 9.78 -3.99 -17.90
N LEU A 14 9.53 -2.68 -17.91
CA LEU A 14 10.58 -1.64 -17.81
C LEU A 14 10.72 -1.00 -16.43
N VAL A 15 9.87 -1.32 -15.45
CA VAL A 15 10.09 -0.87 -14.07
C VAL A 15 11.03 -1.87 -13.40
N PRO A 16 12.27 -1.51 -13.04
CA PRO A 16 13.03 -2.32 -12.11
C PRO A 16 12.30 -2.26 -10.77
N ALA A 17 11.44 -3.24 -10.53
CA ALA A 17 10.53 -3.33 -9.38
C ALA A 17 11.24 -3.52 -8.03
N SER A 18 12.55 -3.30 -7.95
CA SER A 18 13.37 -3.63 -6.77
C SER A 18 14.38 -2.54 -6.36
N ALA A 19 14.37 -1.34 -6.94
CA ALA A 19 15.40 -0.32 -6.63
C ALA A 19 14.91 1.13 -6.49
N MET A 20 13.62 1.38 -6.36
CA MET A 20 13.10 2.74 -6.15
C MET A 20 12.88 2.98 -4.64
N ALA A 21 13.94 3.15 -3.86
CA ALA A 21 13.84 3.96 -2.65
C ALA A 21 13.93 5.42 -3.14
N GLY A 22 12.79 6.05 -3.38
CA GLY A 22 12.74 7.39 -3.98
C GLY A 22 12.91 8.53 -2.98
N GLU A 23 13.01 9.75 -3.51
CA GLU A 23 12.96 10.97 -2.70
C GLU A 23 11.67 11.00 -1.85
N LYS A 24 11.82 11.44 -0.59
CA LYS A 24 10.71 11.59 0.37
C LYS A 24 9.71 12.62 -0.17
N GLY A 25 8.44 12.24 -0.29
CA GLY A 25 7.35 13.10 -0.74
C GLY A 25 7.16 13.17 -2.27
N GLY A 26 6.25 14.04 -2.70
CA GLY A 26 5.90 14.25 -4.10
C GLY A 26 4.87 13.25 -4.65
N CYS A 27 4.68 13.28 -5.99
CA CYS A 27 3.61 12.54 -6.65
C CYS A 27 3.81 11.02 -6.60
N VAL A 28 5.04 10.53 -6.48
CA VAL A 28 5.33 9.09 -6.49
C VAL A 28 4.76 8.38 -5.27
N PRO A 29 5.14 8.71 -4.01
CA PRO A 29 4.56 8.07 -2.83
C PRO A 29 3.04 8.26 -2.74
N ALA A 30 2.52 9.41 -3.18
CA ALA A 30 1.08 9.65 -3.23
C ALA A 30 0.35 8.68 -4.19
N THR A 31 0.90 8.48 -5.39
CA THR A 31 0.35 7.58 -6.41
C THR A 31 0.41 6.12 -5.94
N LEU A 32 1.52 5.71 -5.32
CA LEU A 32 1.64 4.38 -4.73
C LEU A 32 0.61 4.16 -3.62
N GLY A 33 0.39 5.16 -2.78
CA GLY A 33 -0.66 5.18 -1.76
C GLY A 33 -2.07 4.95 -2.34
N CYS A 34 -2.40 5.63 -3.44
CA CYS A 34 -3.71 5.53 -4.10
C CYS A 34 -3.97 4.18 -4.76
N PHE A 35 -2.98 3.63 -5.49
CA PHE A 35 -3.20 2.46 -6.36
C PHE A 35 -2.82 1.14 -5.72
N LEU A 36 -1.78 1.14 -4.89
CA LEU A 36 -1.30 -0.07 -4.26
C LEU A 36 -1.84 -0.18 -2.84
N GLY A 37 -1.87 0.90 -2.08
CA GLY A 37 -2.50 0.97 -0.77
C GLY A 37 -1.86 2.02 0.14
N PRO A 38 -2.61 2.58 1.11
CA PRO A 38 -2.21 3.80 1.83
C PRO A 38 -0.87 3.66 2.56
N ARG A 39 -0.58 2.48 3.14
CA ARG A 39 0.68 2.22 3.83
C ARG A 39 1.88 2.19 2.90
N ILE A 40 1.72 1.75 1.65
CA ILE A 40 2.83 1.66 0.69
C ILE A 40 3.40 3.05 0.41
N GLY A 41 2.54 4.06 0.19
CA GLY A 41 3.01 5.43 -0.04
C GLY A 41 3.82 6.01 1.13
N LEU A 42 3.33 5.79 2.35
CA LEU A 42 4.00 6.24 3.58
C LEU A 42 5.29 5.47 3.86
N GLU A 43 5.33 4.18 3.56
CA GLU A 43 6.51 3.33 3.75
C GLU A 43 7.54 3.52 2.64
N TYR A 44 7.13 3.93 1.45
CA TYR A 44 8.03 4.38 0.39
C TYR A 44 8.85 5.59 0.84
N ASN A 45 8.23 6.53 1.58
CA ASN A 45 8.93 7.67 2.19
C ASN A 45 9.94 7.26 3.27
N GLU A 46 9.89 6.01 3.75
CA GLU A 46 10.89 5.41 4.66
C GLU A 46 12.02 4.69 3.90
N GLY A 47 11.98 4.70 2.56
CA GLY A 47 12.88 3.92 1.73
C GLY A 47 12.55 2.43 1.65
N LYS A 48 11.37 1.99 2.11
CA LYS A 48 10.94 0.60 1.92
C LYS A 48 10.55 0.39 0.45
N PRO A 49 11.11 -0.62 -0.22
CA PRO A 49 10.76 -0.91 -1.60
C PRO A 49 9.30 -1.37 -1.69
N VAL A 50 8.71 -1.18 -2.87
CA VAL A 50 7.41 -1.77 -3.21
C VAL A 50 7.66 -3.21 -3.66
N GLU A 51 7.01 -4.18 -3.02
CA GLU A 51 7.21 -5.59 -3.28
C GLU A 51 6.61 -6.00 -4.64
N THR A 52 7.16 -7.04 -5.26
CA THR A 52 6.64 -7.52 -6.55
C THR A 52 5.19 -7.97 -6.43
N THR A 53 4.81 -8.62 -5.32
CA THR A 53 3.44 -9.05 -5.03
C THR A 53 2.47 -7.87 -4.90
N GLU A 54 2.95 -6.71 -4.45
CA GLU A 54 2.17 -5.48 -4.36
C GLU A 54 1.91 -4.87 -5.73
N TRP A 55 2.91 -4.85 -6.61
CA TRP A 55 2.72 -4.46 -8.01
C TRP A 55 1.76 -5.41 -8.73
N LEU A 56 1.91 -6.72 -8.50
CA LEU A 56 1.04 -7.72 -9.08
C LEU A 56 -0.40 -7.60 -8.56
N ARG A 57 -0.70 -6.89 -7.47
CA ARG A 57 -2.08 -6.67 -7.00
C ARG A 57 -2.93 -5.93 -8.04
N LEU A 58 -2.30 -5.11 -8.89
CA LEU A 58 -2.98 -4.43 -10.00
C LEU A 58 -3.54 -5.41 -11.03
N ILE A 59 -3.06 -6.66 -11.02
CA ILE A 59 -3.68 -7.78 -11.73
C ILE A 59 -4.33 -8.72 -10.70
N VAL A 60 -5.48 -9.30 -11.02
CA VAL A 60 -6.30 -10.09 -10.07
C VAL A 60 -5.50 -11.16 -9.30
N ILE A 61 -4.44 -11.72 -9.91
CA ILE A 61 -3.58 -12.74 -9.31
C ILE A 61 -2.81 -12.25 -8.08
N GLY A 62 -2.29 -11.01 -8.07
CA GLY A 62 -1.51 -10.52 -6.94
C GLY A 62 -2.35 -10.22 -5.70
N ALA A 63 -3.65 -9.96 -5.85
CA ALA A 63 -4.55 -9.81 -4.71
C ALA A 63 -4.60 -11.10 -3.87
N PHE A 64 -4.77 -12.26 -4.53
CA PHE A 64 -4.80 -13.55 -3.84
C PHE A 64 -3.49 -13.91 -3.14
N ILE A 65 -2.34 -13.55 -3.72
CA ILE A 65 -1.03 -13.81 -3.09
C ILE A 65 -0.88 -12.99 -1.81
N ASN A 66 -1.14 -11.68 -1.86
CA ASN A 66 -1.07 -10.81 -0.69
C ASN A 66 -2.06 -11.24 0.40
N ASP A 67 -3.29 -11.57 0.00
CA ASP A 67 -4.35 -12.03 0.92
C ASP A 67 -3.95 -13.34 1.63
N TYR A 68 -3.32 -14.26 0.89
CA TYR A 68 -2.81 -15.51 1.45
C TYR A 68 -1.64 -15.28 2.41
N GLU A 69 -0.68 -14.43 2.07
CA GLU A 69 0.42 -14.06 2.98
C GLU A 69 -0.11 -13.41 4.28
N ALA A 70 -1.13 -12.54 4.16
CA ALA A 70 -1.78 -11.95 5.32
C ALA A 70 -2.58 -12.97 6.13
N PHE A 71 -3.18 -13.98 5.48
CA PHE A 71 -3.83 -15.10 6.14
C PHE A 71 -2.84 -15.95 6.93
N GLU A 72 -1.71 -16.34 6.33
CA GLU A 72 -0.67 -17.12 7.01
C GLU A 72 -0.13 -16.38 8.23
N LYS A 73 0.01 -15.06 8.14
CA LYS A 73 0.60 -14.26 9.21
C LYS A 73 -0.39 -13.86 10.31
N ASN A 74 -1.60 -13.44 9.95
CA ASN A 74 -2.58 -12.81 10.85
C ASN A 74 -3.98 -13.43 10.77
N GLY A 75 -4.10 -14.63 10.20
CA GLY A 75 -5.34 -15.40 10.09
C GLY A 75 -6.40 -14.73 9.23
N CYS A 76 -7.66 -15.12 9.42
CA CYS A 76 -8.80 -14.55 8.67
C CYS A 76 -8.88 -13.02 8.79
N VAL A 77 -8.51 -12.46 9.94
CA VAL A 77 -8.52 -11.00 10.14
C VAL A 77 -7.46 -10.34 9.25
N GLY A 78 -6.23 -10.87 9.24
CA GLY A 78 -5.17 -10.42 8.34
C GLY A 78 -5.62 -10.42 6.88
N CYS A 79 -6.16 -11.54 6.41
CA CYS A 79 -6.70 -11.69 5.06
C CYS A 79 -7.73 -10.61 4.71
N LEU A 80 -8.73 -10.38 5.56
CA LEU A 80 -9.78 -9.40 5.30
C LEU A 80 -9.22 -7.96 5.28
N LEU A 81 -8.33 -7.64 6.22
CA LEU A 81 -7.69 -6.32 6.25
C LEU A 81 -6.84 -6.07 5.00
N GLU A 82 -6.08 -7.06 4.55
CA GLU A 82 -5.28 -6.98 3.32
C GLU A 82 -6.15 -6.76 2.09
N HIS A 83 -7.25 -7.51 1.99
CA HIS A 83 -8.16 -7.46 0.85
C HIS A 83 -8.85 -6.09 0.74
N PHE A 84 -9.36 -5.57 1.86
CA PHE A 84 -10.21 -4.39 1.86
C PHE A 84 -9.47 -3.06 2.08
N LEU A 85 -8.41 -3.05 2.88
CA LEU A 85 -7.70 -1.83 3.25
C LEU A 85 -6.40 -1.63 2.47
N GLY A 86 -6.00 -2.64 1.71
CA GLY A 86 -4.79 -2.62 0.93
C GLY A 86 -3.70 -3.52 1.50
N PRO A 87 -2.67 -3.79 0.69
CA PRO A 87 -1.54 -4.61 1.06
C PRO A 87 -0.79 -3.99 2.23
N ARG A 88 -0.09 -4.82 2.98
CA ARG A 88 0.58 -4.49 4.26
C ARG A 88 -0.38 -4.21 5.42
N VAL A 89 -1.62 -3.79 5.22
CA VAL A 89 -2.53 -3.54 6.35
C VAL A 89 -2.79 -4.85 7.11
N GLY A 90 -3.07 -5.92 6.38
CA GLY A 90 -3.28 -7.26 6.93
C GLY A 90 -1.99 -7.90 7.40
N ARG A 91 -0.91 -7.85 6.61
CA ARG A 91 0.40 -8.43 6.98
C ARG A 91 1.04 -7.77 8.20
N GLN A 92 0.72 -6.51 8.51
CA GLN A 92 1.31 -5.79 9.65
C GLN A 92 0.40 -5.75 10.88
N TYR A 93 -0.75 -6.44 10.82
CA TYR A 93 -1.75 -6.38 11.88
C TYR A 93 -1.26 -6.95 13.23
N ASP A 94 -0.28 -7.83 13.24
CA ASP A 94 0.34 -8.39 14.45
C ASP A 94 0.98 -7.33 15.33
N TYR A 95 1.59 -6.29 14.75
CA TYR A 95 2.35 -5.28 15.49
C TYR A 95 1.81 -3.85 15.36
N ARG A 96 0.92 -3.60 14.40
CA ARG A 96 0.39 -2.26 14.10
C ARG A 96 -1.14 -2.31 13.96
N ASN A 97 -1.82 -1.49 14.75
CA ASN A 97 -3.25 -1.26 14.65
C ASN A 97 -3.61 -0.62 13.30
N VAL A 98 -4.86 -0.82 12.88
CA VAL A 98 -5.42 -0.20 11.68
C VAL A 98 -5.75 1.26 12.00
N ARG A 99 -5.34 2.20 11.14
CA ARG A 99 -5.60 3.63 11.34
C ARG A 99 -7.08 3.93 11.24
N THR A 100 -7.52 4.96 11.94
CA THR A 100 -8.89 5.49 11.80
C THR A 100 -9.18 5.92 10.36
N LEU A 101 -8.22 6.56 9.67
CA LEU A 101 -8.38 6.96 8.27
C LEU A 101 -8.49 5.76 7.31
N GLU A 102 -7.79 4.66 7.59
CA GLU A 102 -7.93 3.41 6.82
C GLU A 102 -9.34 2.83 6.96
N TRP A 103 -9.87 2.78 8.20
CA TRP A 103 -11.24 2.34 8.44
C TRP A 103 -12.30 3.23 7.79
N ILE A 104 -12.18 4.55 7.89
CA ILE A 104 -13.14 5.48 7.28
C ILE A 104 -13.05 5.38 5.75
N GLY A 105 -11.84 5.21 5.20
CA GLY A 105 -11.61 5.02 3.77
C GLY A 105 -12.28 3.78 3.18
N LEU A 106 -12.53 2.75 3.99
CA LEU A 106 -13.27 1.55 3.59
C LEU A 106 -14.78 1.79 3.47
N VAL A 107 -15.36 2.53 4.41
CA VAL A 107 -16.82 2.56 4.61
C VAL A 107 -17.49 3.78 3.99
N ALA A 108 -16.82 4.93 3.97
CA ALA A 108 -17.56 6.21 3.95
C ALA A 108 -17.22 7.16 2.79
N SER A 109 -15.99 7.16 2.24
CA SER A 109 -15.62 8.23 1.30
C SER A 109 -14.27 7.99 0.61
N PRO A 110 -14.06 8.53 -0.61
CA PRO A 110 -12.72 8.70 -1.18
C PRO A 110 -11.89 9.78 -0.43
N ILE A 111 -12.50 10.62 0.41
CA ILE A 111 -11.81 11.72 1.10
C ILE A 111 -10.63 11.23 1.97
N PRO A 112 -10.77 10.22 2.86
CA PRO A 112 -9.64 9.65 3.60
C PRO A 112 -8.50 9.17 2.70
N GLN A 113 -8.81 8.61 1.53
CA GLN A 113 -7.79 8.15 0.58
C GLN A 113 -7.00 9.33 0.01
N VAL A 114 -7.68 10.44 -0.30
CA VAL A 114 -7.04 11.70 -0.70
C VAL A 114 -6.19 12.28 0.42
N ILE A 115 -6.66 12.25 1.66
CA ILE A 115 -5.90 12.73 2.83
C ILE A 115 -4.62 11.91 2.99
N MET A 116 -4.71 10.57 3.01
CA MET A 116 -3.54 9.69 3.15
C MET A 116 -2.57 9.83 1.96
N ALA A 117 -3.08 10.02 0.75
CA ALA A 117 -2.25 10.32 -0.41
C ALA A 117 -1.54 11.67 -0.26
N PHE A 118 -2.20 12.67 0.32
CA PHE A 118 -1.59 13.96 0.60
C PHE A 118 -0.55 13.90 1.73
N GLU A 119 -0.77 13.08 2.76
CA GLU A 119 0.26 12.79 3.79
C GLU A 119 1.51 12.20 3.12
N ALA A 120 1.34 11.20 2.27
CA ALA A 120 2.44 10.60 1.51
C ALA A 120 3.10 11.62 0.56
N TYR A 121 2.32 12.50 -0.09
CA TYR A 121 2.83 13.60 -0.92
C TYR A 121 3.68 14.59 -0.11
N GLN A 122 3.29 14.90 1.12
CA GLN A 122 4.06 15.77 2.03
C GLN A 122 5.34 15.09 2.56
N GLY A 123 5.55 13.82 2.22
CA GLY A 123 6.69 13.06 2.69
C GLY A 123 6.44 12.39 4.03
N LYS A 124 5.23 12.43 4.62
CA LYS A 124 5.01 11.72 5.89
C LYS A 124 5.34 10.24 5.74
N THR A 125 5.95 9.69 6.77
CA THR A 125 6.34 8.29 6.89
C THR A 125 5.35 7.50 7.73
N MET A 126 5.31 6.19 7.55
CA MET A 126 4.42 5.34 8.32
C MET A 126 4.82 5.28 9.81
N THR A 127 6.10 5.50 10.12
CA THR A 127 6.66 5.57 11.47
C THR A 127 6.26 6.86 12.17
N GLU A 128 6.32 8.01 11.47
CA GLU A 128 5.80 9.28 11.99
C GLU A 128 4.30 9.14 12.31
N ILE A 129 3.52 8.57 11.38
CA ILE A 129 2.10 8.30 11.58
C ILE A 129 1.84 7.31 12.73
N GLU A 130 2.61 6.23 12.82
CA GLU A 130 2.49 5.23 13.91
C GLU A 130 2.71 5.87 15.28
N GLN A 131 3.62 6.84 15.38
CA GLN A 131 3.89 7.59 16.60
C GLN A 131 2.79 8.63 16.88
N GLU A 132 2.38 9.40 15.86
CA GLU A 132 1.33 10.43 15.97
C GLU A 132 -0.01 9.84 16.42
N GLU A 133 -0.35 8.63 15.95
CA GLU A 133 -1.64 7.98 16.20
C GLU A 133 -1.57 6.84 17.22
N ASN A 134 -0.41 6.59 17.83
CA ASN A 134 -0.17 5.51 18.80
C ASN A 134 -0.65 4.14 18.28
N LEU A 135 -0.22 3.77 17.06
CA LEU A 135 -0.71 2.56 16.38
C LEU A 135 0.00 1.28 16.81
N ARG A 136 1.13 1.36 17.51
CA ARG A 136 1.85 0.16 17.95
C ARG A 136 1.00 -0.64 18.94
N LYS A 137 0.88 -1.95 18.71
CA LYS A 137 0.24 -2.83 19.69
C LYS A 137 1.17 -3.03 20.89
N GLN A 138 0.58 -2.99 22.09
CA GLN A 138 1.24 -3.27 23.37
C GLN A 138 1.29 -4.77 23.64
#